data_AF-A0A7J7EB15-F1
#
_entry.id   AF-A0A7J7EB15-F1
#
_cell.length_a   1.000
_cell.length_b   1.000
_cell.length_c   1.000
_cell.angle_alpha   90.00
_cell.angle_beta   90.00
_cell.angle_gamma   90.00
#
_symmetry.space_group_name_H-M   'P 1'
#
loop_
_entity.id
_entity.type
_entity.pdbx_description
1 polymer ?
#
loop_
_entity_poly.entity_id
_entity_poly.type
_entity_poly.pdbx_seq_one_letter_code
_entity_poly.pdbx_strand_id
1 'polypeptide(L)'
;WAAAVRVAALDCAEEKNHEVCRAYDIHFYPTFRYFKAFTKDFTTGENFKGPDRELQTVRRTMIDFLQNHTDRNRPPACPSLDPIRPSDVLSLLDNRDGRYVAVLFEGNSSYVGREVILDLIPYENVVVKRALSVEKAFLEKLGVTSVPSCYLIYPNGSHGLINM
;
A
#
# COMPACT_ATOMS: atom_id res chain seq x y z
N TRP A 1 -2.35 1.43 8.90
CA TRP A 1 -2.75 0.42 7.89
C TRP A 1 -3.44 -0.81 8.50
N ALA A 2 -4.01 -0.72 9.70
CA ALA A 2 -4.39 -1.88 10.52
C ALA A 2 -5.45 -2.82 9.89
N ALA A 3 -6.24 -2.32 8.93
CA ALA A 3 -7.22 -3.13 8.20
C ALA A 3 -6.59 -3.95 7.05
N ALA A 4 -5.41 -3.55 6.56
CA ALA A 4 -4.66 -4.28 5.53
C ALA A 4 -3.54 -5.13 6.15
N VAL A 5 -2.79 -4.59 7.12
CA VAL A 5 -1.69 -5.28 7.80
C VAL A 5 -1.61 -4.87 9.26
N ARG A 6 -1.36 -5.85 10.13
CA ARG A 6 -1.09 -5.64 11.55
C ARG A 6 0.33 -6.09 11.87
N VAL A 7 0.96 -5.37 12.78
CA VAL A 7 2.29 -5.71 13.30
C VAL A 7 2.12 -6.25 14.71
N ALA A 8 2.80 -7.35 14.99
CA ALA A 8 2.84 -7.98 16.31
C ALA A 8 4.29 -8.37 16.63
N ALA A 9 4.57 -8.54 17.91
CA ALA A 9 5.84 -9.03 18.41
C ALA A 9 5.60 -10.20 19.36
N LEU A 10 6.47 -11.19 19.31
CA LEU A 10 6.51 -12.32 20.25
C LEU A 10 7.92 -12.37 20.84
N ASP A 11 8.01 -12.30 22.16
CA ASP A 11 9.29 -12.36 22.86
C ASP A 11 9.74 -13.82 23.02
N CYS A 12 10.71 -14.25 22.23
CA CYS A 12 11.27 -15.60 22.28
C CYS A 12 12.29 -15.80 23.41
N ALA A 13 12.62 -14.77 24.21
CA ALA A 13 13.44 -14.94 25.40
C ALA A 13 12.64 -15.48 26.60
N GLU A 14 11.31 -15.40 26.53
CA GLU A 14 10.39 -15.94 27.55
C GLU A 14 10.25 -17.45 27.39
N GLU A 15 10.49 -18.21 28.48
CA GLU A 15 10.48 -19.68 28.45
C GLU A 15 9.17 -20.26 27.91
N LYS A 16 8.04 -19.67 28.29
CA LYS A 16 6.70 -20.04 27.80
C LYS A 16 6.52 -19.93 26.28
N ASN A 17 7.36 -19.14 25.60
CA ASN A 17 7.30 -18.93 24.15
C ASN A 17 8.30 -19.80 23.38
N HIS A 18 9.22 -20.50 24.06
CA HIS A 18 10.29 -21.27 23.41
C HIS A 18 9.77 -22.32 22.43
N GLU A 19 8.70 -23.05 22.80
CA GLU A 19 8.12 -24.08 21.95
C GLU A 19 7.52 -23.49 20.66
N VAL A 20 6.79 -22.39 20.77
CA VAL A 20 6.24 -21.65 19.62
C VAL A 20 7.38 -21.13 18.74
N CYS A 21 8.39 -20.47 19.30
CA CYS A 21 9.50 -19.94 18.52
C CYS A 21 10.28 -21.05 17.78
N ARG A 22 10.44 -22.24 18.41
CA ARG A 22 11.02 -23.41 17.76
C ARG A 22 10.12 -23.93 16.62
N ALA A 23 8.81 -24.04 16.85
CA ALA A 23 7.86 -24.50 15.83
C ALA A 23 7.83 -23.58 14.59
N TYR A 24 8.01 -22.27 14.79
CA TYR A 24 8.11 -21.27 13.72
C TYR A 24 9.52 -21.10 13.14
N ASP A 25 10.45 -22.00 13.46
CA ASP A 25 11.80 -22.05 12.88
C ASP A 25 12.62 -20.76 13.14
N ILE A 26 12.51 -20.22 14.37
CA ILE A 26 13.23 -19.00 14.77
C ILE A 26 14.59 -19.36 15.37
N HIS A 27 15.64 -19.01 14.65
CA HIS A 27 17.03 -19.27 15.04
C HIS A 27 17.82 -18.01 15.42
N PHE A 28 17.36 -16.83 14.98
CA PHE A 28 18.06 -15.56 15.14
C PHE A 28 17.09 -14.45 15.49
N TYR A 29 17.61 -13.42 16.16
CA TYR A 29 16.82 -12.29 16.63
C TYR A 29 17.34 -10.94 16.10
N PRO A 30 16.44 -9.97 15.85
CA PRO A 30 15.02 -10.21 15.57
C PRO A 30 14.84 -11.02 14.27
N THR A 31 13.72 -11.72 14.13
CA THR A 31 13.27 -12.34 12.85
C THR A 31 11.89 -11.81 12.51
N PHE A 32 11.71 -11.31 11.29
CA PHE A 32 10.43 -10.79 10.81
C PHE A 32 9.78 -11.85 9.91
N ARG A 33 8.52 -12.18 10.20
CA ARG A 33 7.71 -13.13 9.42
C ARG A 33 6.45 -12.42 8.93
N TYR A 34 6.12 -12.66 7.67
CA TYR A 34 4.87 -12.21 7.06
C TYR A 34 3.88 -13.36 6.92
N PHE A 35 2.62 -13.09 7.25
CA PHE A 35 1.53 -14.05 7.15
C PHE A 35 0.44 -13.46 6.26
N LYS A 36 0.03 -14.24 5.25
CA LYS A 36 -1.04 -13.83 4.34
C LYS A 36 -2.37 -13.88 5.05
N ALA A 37 -3.31 -13.03 4.66
CA ALA A 37 -4.66 -13.09 5.19
C ALA A 37 -5.31 -14.45 4.89
N PHE A 38 -6.21 -14.87 5.78
CA PHE A 38 -6.97 -16.12 5.66
C PHE A 38 -6.14 -17.41 5.61
N THR A 39 -4.88 -17.36 6.05
CA THR A 39 -4.06 -18.56 6.23
C THR A 39 -4.70 -19.46 7.30
N LYS A 40 -5.12 -20.67 6.92
CA LYS A 40 -5.76 -21.66 7.81
C LYS A 40 -4.80 -22.76 8.24
N ASP A 41 -3.98 -23.23 7.30
CA ASP A 41 -3.01 -24.27 7.55
C ASP A 41 -1.78 -23.69 8.24
N PHE A 42 -1.11 -24.52 9.04
CA PHE A 42 0.14 -24.12 9.68
C PHE A 42 1.20 -23.74 8.64
N THR A 43 1.86 -22.61 8.86
CA THR A 43 3.01 -22.14 8.09
C THR A 43 3.95 -21.36 9.00
N THR A 44 5.25 -21.43 8.73
CA THR A 44 6.25 -20.61 9.42
C THR A 44 6.26 -19.15 8.95
N GLY A 45 5.48 -18.82 7.91
CA GLY A 45 5.40 -17.49 7.33
C GLY A 45 6.57 -17.17 6.39
N GLU A 46 6.40 -16.12 5.59
CA GLU A 46 7.41 -15.67 4.65
C GLU A 46 8.48 -14.82 5.37
N ASN A 47 9.75 -15.14 5.15
CA ASN A 47 10.86 -14.37 5.71
C ASN A 47 10.91 -12.96 5.10
N PHE A 48 11.30 -11.98 5.93
CA PHE A 48 11.68 -10.66 5.45
C PHE A 48 12.93 -10.74 4.56
N LYS A 49 12.87 -10.10 3.39
CA LYS A 49 13.92 -10.13 2.34
C LYS A 49 14.52 -8.75 2.04
N GLY A 50 14.30 -7.75 2.90
CA GLY A 50 14.88 -6.43 2.71
C GLY A 50 16.40 -6.41 2.99
N PRO A 51 17.14 -5.47 2.37
CA PRO A 51 18.60 -5.34 2.55
C PRO A 51 19.02 -4.96 3.98
N ASP A 52 18.14 -4.29 4.71
CA ASP A 52 18.35 -3.84 6.08
C ASP A 52 17.02 -3.81 6.84
N ARG A 53 17.06 -3.46 8.12
CA ARG A 53 15.89 -3.36 9.00
C ARG A 53 15.51 -1.91 9.29
N GLU A 54 15.93 -0.97 8.44
CA GLU A 54 15.55 0.42 8.58
C GLU A 54 14.06 0.61 8.31
N LEU A 55 13.46 1.60 8.97
CA LEU A 55 12.02 1.83 8.93
C LEU A 55 11.49 1.98 7.50
N GLN A 56 12.21 2.68 6.62
CA GLN A 56 11.86 2.85 5.22
C GLN A 56 11.85 1.51 4.47
N THR A 57 12.89 0.70 4.63
CA THR A 57 13.02 -0.62 3.99
C THR A 57 11.91 -1.56 4.45
N VAL A 58 11.69 -1.64 5.76
CA VAL A 58 10.62 -2.46 6.35
C VAL A 58 9.25 -2.05 5.83
N ARG A 59 8.97 -0.75 5.78
CA ARG A 59 7.71 -0.21 5.24
C ARG A 59 7.50 -0.60 3.78
N ARG A 60 8.53 -0.48 2.93
CA ARG A 60 8.44 -0.82 1.50
C ARG A 60 8.25 -2.32 1.29
N THR A 61 8.99 -3.15 2.01
CA THR A 61 8.82 -4.61 1.96
C THR A 61 7.44 -5.05 2.46
N MET A 62 6.86 -4.37 3.46
CA MET A 62 5.47 -4.59 3.87
C MET A 62 4.49 -4.29 2.72
N ILE A 63 4.69 -3.20 1.99
CA ILE A 63 3.87 -2.85 0.81
C ILE A 63 4.03 -3.92 -0.28
N ASP A 64 5.24 -4.36 -0.57
CA ASP A 64 5.50 -5.37 -1.59
C ASP A 64 4.85 -6.72 -1.24
N PHE A 65 4.91 -7.10 0.04
CA PHE A 65 4.20 -8.26 0.55
C PHE A 65 2.68 -8.13 0.37
N LEU A 66 2.11 -6.96 0.68
CA LEU A 66 0.68 -6.68 0.49
C LEU A 66 0.27 -6.73 -0.99
N GLN A 67 1.10 -6.24 -1.91
CA GLN A 67 0.82 -6.32 -3.35
C GLN A 67 0.90 -7.75 -3.90
N ASN A 68 1.77 -8.59 -3.34
CA ASN A 68 1.97 -9.96 -3.79
C ASN A 68 0.94 -10.97 -3.22
N HIS A 69 -0.32 -10.54 -3.09
CA HIS A 69 -1.43 -11.42 -2.73
C HIS A 69 -2.20 -11.85 -3.98
N THR A 70 -2.58 -13.12 -4.03
CA THR A 70 -3.63 -13.58 -4.95
C THR A 70 -5.00 -13.10 -4.47
N ASP A 71 -5.99 -13.01 -5.35
CA ASP A 71 -7.34 -12.52 -5.00
C ASP A 71 -7.96 -13.26 -3.80
N ARG A 72 -7.64 -14.55 -3.62
CA ARG A 72 -8.12 -15.37 -2.50
C ARG A 72 -7.53 -14.99 -1.14
N ASN A 73 -6.36 -14.36 -1.13
CA ASN A 73 -5.61 -14.06 0.07
C ASN A 73 -5.55 -12.55 0.37
N ARG A 74 -6.22 -11.71 -0.44
CA ARG A 74 -6.26 -10.26 -0.23
C ARG A 74 -7.27 -9.92 0.87
N PRO A 75 -6.90 -9.18 1.93
CA PRO A 75 -7.86 -8.68 2.90
C PRO A 75 -8.94 -7.83 2.20
N PRO A 76 -10.25 -8.00 2.48
CA PRO A 76 -11.32 -7.24 1.84
C PRO A 76 -11.19 -5.73 2.03
N ALA A 77 -10.63 -5.31 3.16
CA ALA A 77 -10.39 -3.91 3.49
C ALA A 77 -9.05 -3.37 2.94
N CYS A 78 -8.24 -4.19 2.26
CA CYS A 78 -7.02 -3.75 1.61
C CYS A 78 -7.36 -3.16 0.23
N PRO A 79 -7.18 -1.86 0.00
CA PRO A 79 -7.40 -1.26 -1.31
C PRO A 79 -6.42 -1.80 -2.35
N SER A 80 -6.77 -1.65 -3.63
CA SER A 80 -5.81 -1.91 -4.70
C SER A 80 -4.65 -0.92 -4.63
N LEU A 81 -3.43 -1.45 -4.75
CA LEU A 81 -2.18 -0.70 -4.73
C LEU A 81 -1.58 -0.56 -6.15
N ASP A 82 -2.25 -1.10 -7.16
CA ASP A 82 -1.78 -1.08 -8.54
C ASP A 82 -2.04 0.27 -9.21
N PRO A 83 -1.18 0.69 -10.15
CA PRO A 83 -1.41 1.91 -10.90
C PRO A 83 -2.62 1.78 -11.82
N ILE A 84 -3.43 2.83 -11.84
CA ILE A 84 -4.53 2.97 -12.81
C ILE A 84 -4.01 3.54 -14.13
N ARG A 85 -4.75 3.28 -15.22
CA ARG A 85 -4.40 3.79 -16.55
C ARG A 85 -4.85 5.25 -16.71
N PRO A 86 -4.25 6.01 -17.63
CA PRO A 86 -4.71 7.36 -17.94
C PRO A 86 -6.20 7.45 -18.28
N SER A 87 -6.75 6.46 -19.00
CA SER A 87 -8.19 6.38 -19.30
C SER A 87 -9.06 6.32 -18.05
N ASP A 88 -8.59 5.61 -17.02
CA ASP A 88 -9.31 5.45 -15.76
C ASP A 88 -9.29 6.77 -14.98
N VAL A 89 -8.17 7.50 -15.02
CA VAL A 89 -8.08 8.84 -14.43
C VAL A 89 -9.07 9.80 -15.08
N LEU A 90 -9.15 9.82 -16.41
CA LEU A 90 -10.12 10.67 -17.12
C LEU A 90 -11.55 10.33 -16.72
N SER A 91 -11.88 9.05 -16.59
CA SER A 91 -13.20 8.58 -16.16
C SER A 91 -13.54 9.03 -14.73
N LEU A 92 -12.54 9.26 -13.88
CA LEU A 92 -12.75 9.77 -12.52
C LEU A 92 -13.12 11.27 -12.48
N LEU A 93 -12.73 12.06 -13.48
CA LEU A 93 -13.07 13.50 -13.54
C LEU A 93 -14.58 13.73 -13.71
N ASP A 94 -15.23 12.80 -14.42
CA ASP A 94 -16.67 12.80 -14.65
C ASP A 94 -17.44 12.13 -13.49
N ASN A 95 -16.73 11.47 -12.57
CA ASN A 95 -17.36 10.77 -11.46
C ASN A 95 -18.00 11.78 -10.48
N ARG A 96 -19.22 11.47 -10.05
CA ARG A 96 -20.03 12.22 -9.08
C ARG A 96 -20.48 11.34 -7.89
N ASP A 97 -19.65 10.38 -7.50
CA ASP A 97 -19.84 9.47 -6.36
C ASP A 97 -19.94 10.17 -4.98
N GLY A 98 -19.92 11.51 -4.92
CA GLY A 98 -20.00 12.28 -3.68
C GLY A 98 -18.75 12.21 -2.79
N ARG A 99 -17.68 11.57 -3.26
CA ARG A 99 -16.42 11.37 -2.52
C ARG A 99 -15.29 12.21 -3.10
N TYR A 100 -14.28 12.46 -2.28
CA TYR A 100 -13.01 13.01 -2.75
C TYR A 100 -12.21 11.90 -3.44
N VAL A 101 -11.56 12.22 -4.56
CA VAL A 101 -10.65 11.29 -5.24
C VAL A 101 -9.30 11.95 -5.42
N ALA A 102 -8.28 11.43 -4.76
CA ALA A 102 -6.89 11.85 -4.92
C ALA A 102 -6.16 10.90 -5.87
N VAL A 103 -5.60 11.43 -6.96
CA VAL A 103 -4.75 10.69 -7.89
C VAL A 103 -3.31 11.14 -7.69
N LEU A 104 -2.47 10.22 -7.21
CA LEU A 104 -1.03 10.46 -7.05
C LEU A 104 -0.27 10.02 -8.29
N PHE A 105 0.38 10.98 -8.94
CA PHE A 105 1.28 10.74 -10.05
C PHE A 105 2.68 10.51 -9.53
N GLU A 106 3.29 9.38 -9.87
CA GLU A 106 4.61 9.01 -9.36
C GLU A 106 5.42 8.15 -10.33
N GLY A 107 6.73 8.08 -10.10
CA GLY A 107 7.63 7.20 -10.85
C GLY A 107 7.49 5.73 -10.44
N ASN A 108 8.00 4.81 -11.28
CA ASN A 108 7.86 3.37 -11.04
C ASN A 108 8.51 2.89 -9.73
N SER A 109 9.62 3.49 -9.32
CA SER A 109 10.32 3.18 -8.06
C SER A 109 9.71 3.85 -6.83
N SER A 110 8.71 4.72 -7.00
CA SER A 110 8.09 5.45 -5.90
C SER A 110 7.07 4.59 -5.14
N TYR A 111 7.06 4.77 -3.82
CA TYR A 111 6.12 4.15 -2.89
C TYR A 111 5.09 5.15 -2.34
N VAL A 112 5.24 6.44 -2.61
CA VAL A 112 4.40 7.51 -2.05
C VAL A 112 2.92 7.23 -2.28
N GLY A 113 2.51 6.86 -3.49
CA GLY A 113 1.11 6.56 -3.77
C GLY A 113 0.57 5.36 -3.00
N ARG A 114 1.38 4.31 -2.84
CA ARG A 114 0.99 3.11 -2.08
C ARG A 114 0.91 3.40 -0.58
N GLU A 115 1.84 4.20 -0.05
CA GLU A 115 1.83 4.65 1.34
C GLU A 115 0.57 5.47 1.64
N VAL A 116 0.26 6.47 0.81
CA VAL A 116 -0.93 7.33 1.01
C VAL A 116 -2.23 6.54 0.83
N ILE A 117 -2.30 5.60 -0.13
CA ILE A 117 -3.45 4.69 -0.26
C ILE A 117 -3.69 3.93 1.06
N LEU A 118 -2.64 3.39 1.67
CA LEU A 118 -2.75 2.62 2.90
C LEU A 118 -3.03 3.50 4.13
N ASP A 119 -2.46 4.71 4.19
CA ASP A 119 -2.67 5.69 5.26
C ASP A 119 -4.12 6.16 5.31
N LEU A 120 -4.74 6.35 4.15
CA LEU A 120 -6.10 6.86 4.03
C LEU A 120 -7.19 5.78 4.08
N ILE A 121 -6.85 4.49 4.28
CA ILE A 121 -7.83 3.41 4.48
C ILE A 121 -8.96 3.75 5.48
N PRO A 122 -8.69 4.38 6.64
CA PRO A 122 -9.75 4.65 7.62
C PRO A 122 -10.76 5.73 7.19
N TYR A 123 -10.50 6.45 6.08
CA TYR A 123 -11.31 7.58 5.63
C TYR A 123 -12.19 7.19 4.44
N GLU A 124 -13.44 6.81 4.73
CA GLU A 124 -14.38 6.30 3.72
C GLU A 124 -14.80 7.35 2.66
N ASN A 125 -14.68 8.64 2.98
CA ASN A 125 -15.02 9.75 2.10
C ASN A 125 -13.89 10.14 1.13
N VAL A 126 -12.72 9.50 1.21
CA VAL A 126 -11.56 9.76 0.36
C VAL A 126 -11.13 8.48 -0.34
N VAL A 127 -11.06 8.53 -1.67
CA VAL A 127 -10.51 7.46 -2.50
C VAL A 127 -9.16 7.90 -3.00
N VAL A 128 -8.13 7.07 -2.80
CA VAL A 128 -6.79 7.33 -3.33
C VAL A 128 -6.51 6.35 -4.46
N LYS A 129 -5.94 6.88 -5.54
CA LYS A 129 -5.41 6.10 -6.67
C LYS A 129 -3.99 6.56 -6.95
N ARG A 130 -3.17 5.67 -7.53
CA ARG A 130 -1.87 6.05 -8.08
C ARG A 130 -1.84 5.85 -9.59
N ALA A 131 -1.11 6.69 -10.29
CA ALA A 131 -0.87 6.59 -11.73
C ALA A 131 0.62 6.80 -12.01
N LEU A 132 1.16 6.05 -12.97
CA LEU A 132 2.57 6.15 -13.33
C LEU A 132 2.82 7.36 -14.24
N SER A 133 3.96 8.02 -14.04
CA SER A 133 4.37 9.20 -14.81
C SER A 133 4.95 8.88 -16.20
N VAL A 134 4.51 7.80 -16.84
CA VAL A 134 5.10 7.30 -18.10
C VAL A 134 4.64 8.09 -19.32
N GLU A 135 3.42 8.62 -19.30
CA GLU A 135 2.80 9.34 -20.43
C GLU A 135 2.85 10.86 -20.21
N LYS A 136 3.93 11.52 -20.66
CA LYS A 136 4.12 12.96 -20.51
C LYS A 136 2.97 13.80 -21.07
N ALA A 137 2.49 13.48 -22.26
CA ALA A 137 1.38 14.20 -22.90
C ALA A 137 0.08 14.14 -22.09
N PHE A 138 -0.13 13.06 -21.32
CA PHE A 138 -1.27 12.95 -20.41
C PHE A 138 -1.09 13.82 -19.17
N LEU A 139 0.10 13.82 -18.58
CA LEU A 139 0.44 14.67 -17.44
C LEU A 139 0.32 16.16 -17.78
N GLU A 140 0.79 16.58 -18.96
CA GLU A 140 0.69 17.96 -19.45
C GLU A 140 -0.77 18.43 -19.59
N LYS A 141 -1.67 17.56 -20.05
CA LYS A 141 -3.12 17.86 -20.12
C LYS A 141 -3.72 18.12 -18.74
N LEU A 142 -3.17 17.51 -17.70
CA LEU A 142 -3.56 17.72 -16.31
C LEU A 142 -2.76 18.84 -15.62
N GLY A 143 -1.84 19.50 -16.33
CA GLY A 143 -0.95 20.52 -15.78
C GLY A 143 0.14 19.98 -14.85
N VAL A 144 0.37 18.67 -14.83
CA VAL A 144 1.37 18.01 -13.97
C VAL A 144 2.77 18.21 -14.58
N THR A 145 3.60 19.01 -13.92
CA THR A 145 4.96 19.35 -14.41
C THR A 145 6.07 18.52 -13.76
N SER A 146 5.81 17.95 -12.57
CA SER A 146 6.76 17.12 -11.84
C SER A 146 6.04 16.02 -11.06
N VAL A 147 6.81 15.01 -10.67
CA VAL A 147 6.34 13.92 -9.80
C VAL A 147 7.32 13.73 -8.63
N PRO A 148 6.83 13.34 -7.43
CA PRO A 148 5.45 13.03 -7.12
C PRO A 148 4.54 14.27 -7.09
N SER A 149 3.28 14.13 -7.52
CA SER A 149 2.27 15.19 -7.48
C SER A 149 0.87 14.60 -7.22
N CYS A 150 -0.04 15.43 -6.70
CA CYS A 150 -1.38 15.04 -6.27
C CYS A 150 -2.42 15.84 -7.03
N TYR A 151 -3.36 15.14 -7.66
CA TYR A 151 -4.51 15.72 -8.33
C TYR A 151 -5.76 15.35 -7.58
N LEU A 152 -6.51 16.33 -7.09
CA LEU A 152 -7.71 16.11 -6.31
C LEU A 152 -8.95 16.41 -7.13
N ILE A 153 -9.92 15.52 -7.03
CA ILE A 153 -11.26 15.64 -7.59
C ILE A 153 -12.22 15.76 -6.40
N TYR A 154 -12.97 16.87 -6.36
CA TYR A 154 -13.92 17.17 -5.31
C TYR A 154 -15.30 16.58 -5.63
N PRO A 155 -16.15 16.33 -4.62
CA PRO A 155 -17.52 15.84 -4.83
C PRO A 155 -18.38 16.70 -5.78
N ASN A 156 -18.12 18.01 -5.82
CA ASN A 156 -18.83 18.96 -6.69
C ASN A 156 -18.32 18.95 -8.14
N GLY A 157 -17.32 18.12 -8.46
CA GLY A 157 -16.72 18.00 -9.78
C GLY A 157 -15.59 18.99 -10.09
N SER A 158 -15.33 19.96 -9.21
CA SER A 158 -14.11 20.77 -9.33
C SER A 158 -12.89 19.88 -9.10
N HIS A 159 -11.79 20.14 -9.80
CA HIS A 159 -10.62 19.31 -9.73
C HIS A 159 -9.36 20.08 -10.14
N GLY A 160 -8.20 19.62 -9.68
CA GLY A 160 -6.94 20.28 -9.97
C GLY A 160 -5.78 19.73 -9.15
N LEU A 161 -4.60 20.25 -9.45
CA LEU A 161 -3.39 19.97 -8.67
C LEU A 161 -3.48 20.56 -7.27
N ILE A 162 -3.00 19.79 -6.29
CA ILE A 162 -2.76 20.27 -4.94
C ILE A 162 -1.26 20.56 -4.79
N ASN A 163 -0.96 21.72 -4.21
CA ASN A 163 0.39 22.00 -3.73
C ASN A 163 0.69 21.11 -2.52
N MET A 164 1.60 20.14 -2.70
CA MET A 164 2.19 19.36 -1.61
C MET A 164 3.41 20.08 -1.04
#